data_AF-A0A2Z2HVZ0-F1
#
_entry.id   AF-A0A2Z2HVZ0-F1
#
_cell.length_a   1.000
_cell.length_b   1.000
_cell.length_c   1.000
_cell.angle_alpha   90.00
_cell.angle_beta   90.00
_cell.angle_gamma   90.00
#
_symmetry.space_group_name_H-M   'P 1'
#
loop_
_entity.id
_entity.type
_entity.pdbx_description
1 polymer ?
#
loop_
_entity_poly.entity_id
_entity_poly.type
_entity_poly.pdbx_seq_one_letter_code
_entity_poly.pdbx_strand_id
1 'polypeptide(L)'
;MSAQRFLRFQCHEFDAHFHVVREGLKPYYALTDVRKSHDWGAEGKPTATGQSGGETWYFCLDYDNQPVVPWADPSYRLETAYLYRIYFVCADSLYDGERADRSDRVKGGTLTFRPRWPDMKRRKKADGDGDGEWTGPITDVEGYMDLGVPYLDVQVQGSNIDFSRYPDLLAEAAAAFGIPRRYLDTFHHTSNVVDAAVYARVRRQESGPIHAPDGPIARIHQLLESDRSGYRKHVEDNRDRPGDYVTTVIDDGRAGKLIRGHRVGKEVKHYYMKDPDTYSPDQFGWHPKLEVSYQTSVTDETVYWDRDDGDLDLDDLRRELEETLVNILEWAGLDVTGGDQYHEDAYFDPEERERRSLKLVDCPLPEIESEQEAAVMRLWGDMNPSDRAVVDHLLTDGGEVSPQETADETGYCYDTVLRAVDRLEQFVEHTYGQLSIKSEFAAQEMLKRVHAAEEQFRTSIGATVMQAADDAQEISTEALERWKRTYDAGIDRTREDCRALLKPRVTAVDRQQAKNIAREAYTAVCEAFGTHHGVHIRIELADGSVVRWRDLQTQPFAGQAIDQEAKRANCPTRQRLEEERKQVPRWRKRTGIGR
;
A
#
# COMPACT_ATOMS: atom_id res chain seq x y z
N MET A 1 19.12 -18.27 -7.78
CA MET A 1 19.38 -17.20 -6.80
C MET A 1 20.52 -17.66 -5.90
N SER A 2 21.59 -16.89 -5.75
CA SER A 2 22.66 -17.21 -4.79
C SER A 2 22.20 -16.79 -3.40
N ALA A 3 22.20 -17.72 -2.44
CA ALA A 3 21.78 -17.41 -1.08
C ALA A 3 22.71 -16.36 -0.44
N GLN A 4 22.16 -15.17 -0.17
CA GLN A 4 22.79 -14.02 0.49
C GLN A 4 22.49 -14.06 2.00
N ARG A 5 23.29 -13.34 2.79
CA ARG A 5 23.01 -13.13 4.21
C ARG A 5 22.15 -11.90 4.35
N PHE A 6 20.91 -12.09 4.79
CA PHE A 6 19.98 -11.01 5.11
C PHE A 6 19.92 -10.79 6.61
N LEU A 7 19.48 -9.62 7.03
CA LEU A 7 19.04 -9.36 8.40
C LEU A 7 17.98 -10.41 8.79
N ARG A 8 18.10 -10.98 9.99
CA ARG A 8 17.07 -11.89 10.50
C ARG A 8 15.87 -11.08 11.00
N PHE A 9 14.73 -11.21 10.32
CA PHE A 9 13.49 -10.58 10.75
C PHE A 9 12.87 -11.33 11.93
N GLN A 10 12.23 -10.58 12.82
CA GLN A 10 11.63 -11.15 14.02
C GLN A 10 10.16 -11.51 13.78
N CYS A 11 9.77 -12.73 14.15
CA CYS A 11 8.35 -13.12 14.19
C CYS A 11 7.65 -12.38 15.33
N HIS A 12 6.50 -11.77 15.06
CA HIS A 12 5.70 -11.02 16.03
C HIS A 12 4.44 -11.80 16.39
N GLU A 13 3.29 -11.43 15.85
CA GLU A 13 1.99 -12.05 16.11
C GLU A 13 1.80 -13.33 15.29
N PHE A 14 1.09 -14.29 15.87
CA PHE A 14 0.70 -15.54 15.20
C PHE A 14 -0.63 -16.06 15.76
N ASP A 15 -1.56 -16.41 14.87
CA ASP A 15 -2.81 -17.10 15.15
C ASP A 15 -2.94 -18.29 14.19
N ALA A 16 -3.17 -19.49 14.69
CA ALA A 16 -3.35 -20.69 13.87
C ALA A 16 -4.27 -21.71 14.52
N HIS A 17 -4.95 -22.51 13.68
CA HIS A 17 -5.76 -23.65 14.07
C HIS A 17 -5.04 -24.97 13.76
N PHE A 18 -4.74 -25.74 14.81
CA PHE A 18 -4.23 -27.10 14.70
C PHE A 18 -5.36 -28.11 14.87
N HIS A 19 -5.65 -28.85 13.80
CA HIS A 19 -6.69 -29.86 13.78
C HIS A 19 -6.12 -31.24 14.09
N VAL A 20 -6.46 -31.79 15.26
CA VAL A 20 -5.96 -33.08 15.75
C VAL A 20 -7.05 -34.15 15.58
N VAL A 21 -6.92 -34.94 14.52
CA VAL A 21 -7.92 -35.94 14.12
C VAL A 21 -7.55 -37.35 14.59
N ARG A 22 -6.26 -37.71 14.55
CA ARG A 22 -5.77 -39.08 14.79
C ARG A 22 -6.22 -39.66 16.12
N GLU A 23 -6.21 -38.85 17.17
CA GLU A 23 -6.58 -39.26 18.53
C GLU A 23 -8.02 -38.87 18.89
N GLY A 24 -8.76 -38.28 17.96
CA GLY A 24 -10.11 -37.74 18.18
C GLY A 24 -10.16 -36.84 19.41
N LEU A 25 -11.11 -37.12 20.31
CA LEU A 25 -11.33 -36.34 21.53
C LEU A 25 -10.54 -36.82 22.75
N LYS A 26 -9.65 -37.81 22.64
CA LYS A 26 -8.82 -38.27 23.78
C LYS A 26 -8.04 -37.16 24.49
N PRO A 27 -7.31 -36.26 23.80
CA PRO A 27 -6.67 -35.10 24.45
C PRO A 27 -7.66 -34.19 25.18
N TYR A 28 -8.86 -34.00 24.63
CA TYR A 28 -9.91 -33.21 25.27
C TYR A 28 -10.45 -33.86 26.56
N TYR A 29 -10.58 -35.20 26.57
CA TYR A 29 -10.94 -35.93 27.78
C TYR A 29 -9.85 -35.83 28.85
N ALA A 30 -8.57 -35.86 28.47
CA ALA A 30 -7.48 -35.66 29.42
C ALA A 30 -7.56 -34.27 30.10
N LEU A 31 -7.85 -33.20 29.34
CA LEU A 31 -8.13 -31.88 29.92
C LEU A 31 -9.32 -31.89 30.89
N THR A 32 -10.36 -32.65 30.54
CA THR A 32 -11.54 -32.81 31.40
C THR A 32 -11.24 -33.57 32.69
N ASP A 33 -10.35 -34.55 32.64
CA ASP A 33 -9.90 -35.29 33.81
C ASP A 33 -9.06 -34.40 34.73
N VAL A 34 -8.19 -33.55 34.18
CA VAL A 34 -7.47 -32.52 34.96
C VAL A 34 -8.45 -31.60 35.65
N ARG A 35 -9.46 -31.07 34.93
CA ARG A 35 -10.48 -30.20 35.53
C ARG A 35 -11.22 -30.87 36.68
N LYS A 36 -11.61 -32.14 36.54
CA LYS A 36 -12.37 -32.89 37.55
C LYS A 36 -11.54 -33.28 38.77
N SER A 37 -10.24 -33.48 38.60
CA SER A 37 -9.34 -33.90 39.66
C SER A 37 -8.71 -32.75 40.45
N HIS A 38 -8.70 -31.54 39.87
CA HIS A 38 -8.15 -30.33 40.49
C HIS A 38 -9.16 -29.61 41.39
N ASP A 39 -8.74 -29.14 42.57
CA ASP A 39 -9.58 -28.33 43.46
C ASP A 39 -9.44 -26.83 43.13
N TRP A 40 -10.27 -26.37 42.19
CA TRP A 40 -10.29 -24.98 41.72
C TRP A 40 -10.67 -23.97 42.81
N GLY A 41 -11.40 -24.40 43.86
CA GLY A 41 -11.85 -23.53 44.93
C GLY A 41 -10.75 -23.28 45.96
N ALA A 42 -10.02 -24.32 46.35
CA ALA A 42 -8.95 -24.23 47.34
C ALA A 42 -7.59 -23.84 46.72
N GLU A 43 -7.26 -24.38 45.55
CA GLU A 43 -5.92 -24.24 44.93
C GLU A 43 -5.89 -23.18 43.82
N GLY A 44 -7.06 -22.67 43.41
CA GLY A 44 -7.18 -21.76 42.29
C GLY A 44 -6.89 -22.44 40.95
N LYS A 45 -6.53 -21.66 39.93
CA LYS A 45 -6.21 -22.20 38.60
C LYS A 45 -4.90 -23.01 38.65
N PRO A 46 -4.86 -24.23 38.08
CA PRO A 46 -3.65 -25.05 38.06
C PRO A 46 -2.56 -24.39 37.20
N THR A 47 -1.33 -24.43 37.69
CA THR A 47 -0.15 -23.87 37.03
C THR A 47 0.93 -24.93 36.86
N ALA A 48 1.77 -24.76 35.85
CA ALA A 48 2.88 -25.66 35.57
C ALA A 48 4.06 -24.91 34.96
N THR A 49 5.20 -25.59 34.88
CA THR A 49 6.43 -25.07 34.24
C THR A 49 6.96 -26.13 33.29
N GLY A 50 7.47 -25.71 32.14
CA GLY A 50 8.07 -26.61 31.15
C GLY A 50 9.26 -25.98 30.43
N GLN A 51 9.87 -26.77 29.54
CA GLN A 51 11.02 -26.38 28.74
C GLN A 51 10.73 -26.61 27.26
N SER A 52 10.94 -25.57 26.45
CA SER A 52 10.81 -25.67 24.98
C SER A 52 11.81 -24.74 24.30
N GLY A 53 12.56 -25.27 23.33
CA GLY A 53 13.59 -24.51 22.60
C GLY A 53 14.71 -23.95 23.48
N GLY A 54 15.03 -24.61 24.60
CA GLY A 54 16.03 -24.13 25.57
C GLY A 54 15.55 -23.01 26.49
N GLU A 55 14.27 -22.64 26.41
CA GLU A 55 13.65 -21.60 27.22
C GLU A 55 12.70 -22.20 28.26
N THR A 56 12.59 -21.51 29.40
CA THR A 56 11.64 -21.87 30.46
C THR A 56 10.31 -21.19 30.22
N TRP A 57 9.21 -21.94 30.36
CA TRP A 57 7.85 -21.47 30.13
C TRP A 57 6.97 -21.72 31.34
N TYR A 58 6.15 -20.74 31.69
CA TYR A 58 5.11 -20.86 32.71
C TYR A 58 3.74 -21.03 32.06
N PHE A 59 2.94 -21.94 32.60
CA PHE A 59 1.63 -22.30 32.08
C PHE A 59 0.55 -22.11 33.14
N CYS A 60 -0.64 -21.71 32.71
CA CYS A 60 -1.84 -21.67 33.55
C CYS A 60 -3.02 -22.25 32.77
N LEU A 61 -3.64 -23.31 33.30
CA LEU A 61 -4.83 -23.91 32.71
C LEU A 61 -6.08 -23.22 33.27
N ASP A 62 -7.03 -22.98 32.40
CA ASP A 62 -8.33 -22.40 32.69
C ASP A 62 -9.42 -23.04 31.84
N TYR A 63 -10.68 -22.79 32.20
CA TYR A 63 -11.80 -23.24 31.38
C TYR A 63 -13.01 -22.30 31.49
N ASP A 64 -13.78 -22.21 30.40
CA ASP A 64 -15.06 -21.51 30.36
C ASP A 64 -16.20 -22.46 30.00
N ASN A 65 -17.40 -22.11 30.46
CA ASN A 65 -18.62 -22.68 29.92
C ASN A 65 -18.82 -22.24 28.46
N GLN A 66 -19.30 -23.15 27.62
CA GLN A 66 -19.74 -22.80 26.27
C GLN A 66 -21.21 -23.17 26.06
N PRO A 67 -21.90 -22.47 25.15
CA PRO A 67 -23.27 -22.82 24.76
C PRO A 67 -23.37 -24.09 23.92
N VAL A 68 -22.27 -24.81 23.69
CA VAL A 68 -22.25 -26.02 22.86
C VAL A 68 -23.04 -27.12 23.55
N VAL A 69 -24.02 -27.67 22.84
CA VAL A 69 -24.81 -28.81 23.32
C VAL A 69 -23.92 -30.06 23.27
N PRO A 70 -23.77 -30.81 24.37
CA PRO A 70 -22.91 -31.99 24.38
C PRO A 70 -23.34 -33.02 23.34
N TRP A 71 -22.36 -33.67 22.72
CA TRP A 71 -22.62 -34.68 21.70
C TRP A 71 -23.31 -35.90 22.32
N ALA A 72 -24.47 -36.26 21.77
CA ALA A 72 -25.26 -37.40 22.20
C ALA A 72 -24.91 -38.67 21.39
N ASP A 73 -23.64 -39.09 21.43
CA ASP A 73 -23.16 -40.28 20.73
C ASP A 73 -22.82 -41.42 21.72
N PRO A 74 -23.24 -42.68 21.47
CA PRO A 74 -22.94 -43.79 22.38
C PRO A 74 -21.45 -44.07 22.58
N SER A 75 -20.60 -43.72 21.61
CA SER A 75 -19.14 -43.86 21.66
C SER A 75 -18.43 -42.66 22.28
N TYR A 76 -19.13 -41.53 22.47
CA TYR A 76 -18.61 -40.30 23.05
C TYR A 76 -19.60 -39.63 23.98
N ARG A 77 -19.30 -39.61 25.29
CA ARG A 77 -20.19 -39.00 26.28
C ARG A 77 -19.54 -37.79 26.95
N LEU A 78 -19.98 -36.59 26.58
CA LEU A 78 -19.72 -35.35 27.29
C LEU A 78 -20.98 -34.91 28.03
N GLU A 79 -20.86 -34.53 29.30
CA GLU A 79 -21.96 -33.90 30.04
C GLU A 79 -22.01 -32.39 29.78
N THR A 80 -20.85 -31.80 29.50
CA THR A 80 -20.67 -30.39 29.19
C THR A 80 -19.44 -30.26 28.28
N ALA A 81 -19.54 -29.44 27.25
CA ALA A 81 -18.42 -29.09 26.38
C ALA A 81 -17.82 -27.77 26.86
N TYR A 82 -16.82 -27.84 27.73
CA TYR A 82 -16.05 -26.68 28.18
C TYR A 82 -15.07 -26.19 27.12
N LEU A 83 -14.78 -24.90 27.14
CA LEU A 83 -13.64 -24.33 26.43
C LEU A 83 -12.43 -24.42 27.36
N TYR A 84 -11.42 -25.21 27.02
CA TYR A 84 -10.18 -25.18 27.81
C TYR A 84 -9.22 -24.16 27.22
N ARG A 85 -8.49 -23.46 28.09
CA ARG A 85 -7.40 -22.57 27.69
C ARG A 85 -6.15 -22.85 28.50
N ILE A 86 -5.00 -22.91 27.83
CA ILE A 86 -3.71 -22.85 28.50
C ILE A 86 -3.04 -21.54 28.12
N TYR A 87 -2.86 -20.67 29.10
CA TYR A 87 -2.04 -19.47 28.95
C TYR A 87 -0.58 -19.85 29.14
N PHE A 88 0.30 -19.27 28.33
CA PHE A 88 1.73 -19.50 28.42
C PHE A 88 2.52 -18.21 28.32
N VAL A 89 3.64 -18.13 29.04
CA VAL A 89 4.56 -17.00 29.03
C VAL A 89 6.00 -17.48 29.20
N CYS A 90 6.91 -16.89 28.43
CA CYS A 90 8.35 -17.16 28.49
C CYS A 90 8.96 -16.49 29.74
N ALA A 91 9.81 -17.21 30.45
CA ALA A 91 10.55 -16.70 31.61
C ALA A 91 11.84 -15.99 31.16
N ASP A 92 11.73 -14.92 30.38
CA ASP A 92 12.86 -14.12 29.91
C ASP A 92 12.99 -12.78 30.68
N SER A 93 13.84 -11.89 30.19
CA SER A 93 14.11 -10.59 30.82
C SER A 93 12.91 -9.63 30.83
N LEU A 94 11.91 -9.84 29.98
CA LEU A 94 10.67 -9.04 29.94
C LEU A 94 9.53 -9.70 30.70
N TYR A 95 9.76 -10.84 31.34
CA TYR A 95 8.75 -11.48 32.17
C TYR A 95 8.42 -10.62 33.40
N ASP A 96 7.13 -10.36 33.59
CA ASP A 96 6.57 -9.53 34.68
C ASP A 96 6.48 -10.26 36.04
N GLY A 97 6.79 -11.56 36.08
CA GLY A 97 6.66 -12.38 37.30
C GLY A 97 5.23 -12.79 37.64
N GLU A 98 4.25 -12.42 36.80
CA GLU A 98 2.85 -12.73 37.01
C GLU A 98 2.48 -14.11 36.48
N ARG A 99 1.41 -14.70 37.04
CA ARG A 99 0.88 -15.97 36.54
C ARG A 99 0.49 -15.83 35.06
N ALA A 100 0.69 -16.86 34.26
CA ALA A 100 0.54 -16.78 32.80
C ALA A 100 -0.81 -16.20 32.30
N ASP A 101 -1.93 -16.40 33.03
CA ASP A 101 -3.24 -15.81 32.67
C ASP A 101 -3.35 -14.31 32.99
N ARG A 102 -2.50 -13.79 33.88
CA ARG A 102 -2.45 -12.38 34.33
C ARG A 102 -1.27 -11.60 33.77
N SER A 103 -0.28 -12.28 33.23
CA SER A 103 0.88 -11.65 32.60
C SER A 103 0.48 -10.87 31.33
N ASP A 104 1.26 -9.85 31.03
CA ASP A 104 1.21 -9.12 29.76
C ASP A 104 1.58 -10.03 28.57
N ARG A 105 2.24 -11.18 28.83
CA ARG A 105 2.61 -12.19 27.83
C ARG A 105 3.34 -11.61 26.61
N VAL A 106 4.27 -10.68 26.86
CA VAL A 106 5.07 -10.03 25.80
C VAL A 106 5.70 -11.07 24.87
N LYS A 107 6.24 -12.15 25.43
CA LYS A 107 6.54 -13.39 24.71
C LYS A 107 5.74 -14.53 25.33
N GLY A 108 4.65 -14.89 24.68
CA GLY A 108 3.65 -15.76 25.27
C GLY A 108 2.36 -15.76 24.46
N GLY A 109 1.31 -16.31 25.03
CA GLY A 109 0.05 -16.47 24.32
C GLY A 109 -0.97 -17.35 25.03
N THR A 110 -1.93 -17.82 24.24
CA THR A 110 -3.03 -18.69 24.68
C THR A 110 -3.22 -19.84 23.69
N LEU A 111 -3.37 -21.05 24.24
CA LEU A 111 -3.80 -22.25 23.53
C LEU A 111 -5.26 -22.49 23.89
N THR A 112 -6.18 -22.45 22.92
CA THR A 112 -7.61 -22.65 23.14
C THR A 112 -8.05 -23.97 22.52
N PHE A 113 -8.52 -24.89 23.36
CA PHE A 113 -8.88 -26.26 22.99
C PHE A 113 -10.39 -26.39 22.86
N ARG A 114 -10.85 -26.77 21.66
CA ARG A 114 -12.27 -26.91 21.31
C ARG A 114 -12.53 -28.31 20.79
N PRO A 115 -13.47 -29.07 21.38
CA PRO A 115 -13.86 -30.34 20.81
C PRO A 115 -14.78 -30.08 19.62
N ARG A 116 -14.62 -30.86 18.55
CA ARG A 116 -15.39 -30.74 17.31
C ARG A 116 -15.96 -32.08 16.92
N TRP A 117 -17.15 -32.10 16.34
CA TRP A 117 -17.82 -33.28 15.84
C TRP A 117 -18.88 -32.88 14.79
N PRO A 118 -19.39 -33.83 13.99
CA PRO A 118 -20.41 -33.53 12.99
C PRO A 118 -21.72 -33.01 13.61
N ASP A 119 -22.41 -32.12 12.89
CA ASP A 119 -23.71 -31.57 13.28
C ASP A 119 -23.72 -30.87 14.66
N MET A 120 -22.63 -30.18 15.03
CA MET A 120 -22.53 -29.45 16.29
C MET A 120 -23.68 -28.45 16.46
N LYS A 121 -24.32 -28.51 17.63
CA LYS A 121 -25.40 -27.59 18.01
C LYS A 121 -24.96 -26.69 19.17
N ARG A 122 -25.48 -25.46 19.19
CA ARG A 122 -25.34 -24.52 20.31
C ARG A 122 -26.69 -24.00 20.76
N ARG A 123 -26.79 -23.65 22.03
CA ARG A 123 -27.93 -22.95 22.60
C ARG A 123 -27.73 -21.44 22.47
N LYS A 124 -28.71 -20.71 21.93
CA LYS A 124 -28.65 -19.24 21.89
C LYS A 124 -28.94 -18.63 23.26
N LYS A 125 -28.48 -17.40 23.47
CA LYS A 125 -29.02 -16.56 24.55
C LYS A 125 -30.51 -16.34 24.28
N ALA A 126 -31.31 -16.23 25.34
CA ALA A 126 -32.69 -15.76 25.17
C ALA A 126 -32.71 -14.34 24.57
N ASP A 127 -33.72 -14.02 23.76
CA ASP A 127 -33.85 -12.69 23.16
C ASP A 127 -34.06 -11.63 24.26
N GLY A 128 -33.12 -10.69 24.38
CA GLY A 128 -33.07 -9.63 25.38
C GLY A 128 -31.66 -9.06 25.50
N ASP A 129 -31.55 -7.73 25.62
CA ASP A 129 -30.30 -6.97 25.45
C ASP A 129 -29.10 -7.52 26.26
N GLY A 130 -28.11 -8.06 25.53
CA GLY A 130 -26.72 -8.27 25.96
C GLY A 130 -26.42 -9.45 26.88
N ASP A 131 -27.23 -9.68 27.92
CA ASP A 131 -26.81 -10.45 29.10
C ASP A 131 -27.70 -11.68 29.40
N GLY A 132 -28.57 -12.07 28.47
CA GLY A 132 -29.47 -13.21 28.64
C GLY A 132 -28.76 -14.54 28.92
N GLU A 133 -29.36 -15.37 29.78
CA GLU A 133 -28.92 -16.74 30.01
C GLU A 133 -28.99 -17.57 28.72
N TRP A 134 -28.15 -18.61 28.63
CA TRP A 134 -28.19 -19.59 27.53
C TRP A 134 -29.43 -20.49 27.67
N THR A 135 -30.61 -19.93 27.45
CA THR A 135 -31.91 -20.62 27.55
C THR A 135 -32.73 -20.52 26.26
N GLY A 136 -32.22 -19.81 25.25
CA GLY A 136 -32.83 -19.64 23.94
C GLY A 136 -32.83 -20.92 23.08
N PRO A 137 -33.27 -20.82 21.81
CA PRO A 137 -33.39 -21.96 20.93
C PRO A 137 -32.03 -22.60 20.61
N ILE A 138 -32.04 -23.90 20.32
CA ILE A 138 -30.87 -24.63 19.84
C ILE A 138 -30.75 -24.44 18.34
N THR A 139 -29.56 -24.06 17.88
CA THR A 139 -29.23 -23.89 16.46
C THR A 139 -27.93 -24.58 16.12
N ASP A 140 -27.64 -24.68 14.83
CA ASP A 140 -26.32 -25.08 14.35
C ASP A 140 -25.21 -24.15 14.84
N VAL A 141 -24.03 -24.73 15.05
CA VAL A 141 -22.78 -23.99 15.18
C VAL A 141 -22.29 -23.68 13.77
N GLU A 142 -22.05 -22.41 13.49
CA GLU A 142 -21.44 -21.94 12.23
C GLU A 142 -19.94 -21.69 12.44
N GLY A 143 -19.17 -21.68 11.35
CA GLY A 143 -17.76 -21.29 11.37
C GLY A 143 -16.79 -22.30 12.00
N TYR A 144 -17.11 -23.59 11.94
CA TYR A 144 -16.15 -24.66 12.24
C TYR A 144 -16.02 -25.61 11.04
N MET A 145 -14.86 -26.27 10.95
CA MET A 145 -14.58 -27.23 9.89
C MET A 145 -15.24 -28.58 10.23
N ASP A 146 -16.31 -28.97 9.53
CA ASP A 146 -16.87 -30.32 9.71
C ASP A 146 -16.04 -31.34 8.91
N LEU A 147 -15.25 -32.15 9.61
CA LEU A 147 -14.41 -33.20 9.01
C LEU A 147 -15.14 -34.55 8.90
N GLY A 148 -16.43 -34.62 9.25
CA GLY A 148 -17.21 -35.86 9.28
C GLY A 148 -16.82 -36.83 10.41
N VAL A 149 -15.85 -36.46 11.23
CA VAL A 149 -15.34 -37.24 12.37
C VAL A 149 -15.09 -36.33 13.57
N PRO A 150 -15.13 -36.86 14.81
CA PRO A 150 -14.78 -36.06 15.98
C PRO A 150 -13.27 -35.79 16.04
N TYR A 151 -12.91 -34.54 16.34
CA TYR A 151 -11.52 -34.10 16.39
C TYR A 151 -11.35 -32.96 17.42
N LEU A 152 -10.10 -32.67 17.77
CA LEU A 152 -9.77 -31.53 18.61
C LEU A 152 -9.24 -30.38 17.74
N ASP A 153 -9.86 -29.21 17.86
CA ASP A 153 -9.37 -27.94 17.32
C ASP A 153 -8.58 -27.22 18.42
N VAL A 154 -7.30 -26.95 18.16
CA VAL A 154 -6.46 -26.15 19.04
C VAL A 154 -6.08 -24.86 18.35
N GLN A 155 -6.69 -23.76 18.76
CA GLN A 155 -6.30 -22.43 18.30
C GLN A 155 -5.14 -21.93 19.16
N VAL A 156 -4.08 -21.48 18.51
CA VAL A 156 -2.88 -20.94 19.15
C VAL A 156 -2.77 -19.49 18.79
N GLN A 157 -2.73 -18.62 19.79
CA GLN A 157 -2.54 -17.19 19.63
C GLN A 157 -1.31 -16.80 20.43
N GLY A 158 -0.28 -16.24 19.81
CA GLY A 158 0.96 -15.91 20.50
C GLY A 158 1.75 -14.80 19.85
N SER A 159 2.78 -14.36 20.58
CA SER A 159 3.60 -13.21 20.20
C SER A 159 5.09 -13.47 20.48
N ASN A 160 5.96 -12.97 19.59
CA ASN A 160 7.42 -13.00 19.68
C ASN A 160 8.03 -14.42 19.75
N ILE A 161 7.44 -15.36 19.01
CA ILE A 161 7.87 -16.76 18.92
C ILE A 161 7.97 -17.13 17.43
N ASP A 162 9.05 -17.81 17.05
CA ASP A 162 9.19 -18.32 15.67
C ASP A 162 8.03 -19.29 15.36
N PHE A 163 7.38 -19.09 14.21
CA PHE A 163 6.17 -19.82 13.85
C PHE A 163 6.32 -21.34 13.93
N SER A 164 7.49 -21.87 13.59
CA SER A 164 7.78 -23.31 13.59
C SER A 164 7.80 -23.93 15.00
N ARG A 165 7.89 -23.12 16.07
CA ARG A 165 8.01 -23.59 17.46
C ARG A 165 6.68 -23.88 18.14
N TYR A 166 5.56 -23.41 17.58
CA TYR A 166 4.25 -23.55 18.22
C TYR A 166 3.80 -25.01 18.44
N PRO A 167 4.04 -25.97 17.52
CA PRO A 167 3.74 -27.39 17.77
C PRO A 167 4.43 -27.95 19.02
N ASP A 168 5.74 -27.71 19.15
CA ASP A 168 6.52 -28.19 20.28
C ASP A 168 6.06 -27.52 21.59
N LEU A 169 5.76 -26.23 21.53
CA LEU A 169 5.25 -25.48 22.69
C LEU A 169 3.85 -25.96 23.10
N LEU A 170 2.96 -26.24 22.13
CA LEU A 170 1.65 -26.83 22.36
C LEU A 170 1.77 -28.21 23.03
N ALA A 171 2.63 -29.08 22.50
CA ALA A 171 2.87 -30.39 23.08
C ALA A 171 3.45 -30.30 24.50
N GLU A 172 4.37 -29.38 24.74
CA GLU A 172 4.96 -29.16 26.06
C GLU A 172 3.95 -28.60 27.07
N ALA A 173 3.18 -27.59 26.68
CA ALA A 173 2.14 -27.01 27.51
C ALA A 173 1.10 -28.07 27.94
N ALA A 174 0.68 -28.94 27.02
CA ALA A 174 -0.22 -30.04 27.31
C ALA A 174 0.44 -31.07 28.25
N ALA A 175 1.70 -31.44 28.00
CA ALA A 175 2.45 -32.37 28.83
C ALA A 175 2.64 -31.89 30.27
N ALA A 176 2.79 -30.58 30.46
CA ALA A 176 2.92 -29.96 31.77
C ALA A 176 1.67 -30.20 32.66
N PHE A 177 0.50 -30.46 32.05
CA PHE A 177 -0.74 -30.86 32.74
C PHE A 177 -1.03 -32.36 32.64
N GLY A 178 -0.04 -33.19 32.28
CA GLY A 178 -0.16 -34.65 32.22
C GLY A 178 -0.83 -35.18 30.94
N ILE A 179 -1.06 -34.34 29.93
CA ILE A 179 -1.62 -34.76 28.64
C ILE A 179 -0.47 -35.30 27.77
N PRO A 180 -0.55 -36.55 27.27
CA PRO A 180 0.55 -37.12 26.50
C PRO A 180 0.88 -36.32 25.23
N ARG A 181 2.16 -35.95 25.05
CA ARG A 181 2.66 -35.25 23.84
C ARG A 181 2.27 -35.93 22.52
N ARG A 182 2.25 -37.27 22.50
CA ARG A 182 1.84 -38.07 21.33
C ARG A 182 0.42 -37.75 20.82
N TYR A 183 -0.42 -37.09 21.62
CA TYR A 183 -1.73 -36.66 21.15
C TYR A 183 -1.67 -35.45 20.22
N LEU A 184 -0.54 -34.73 20.21
CA LEU A 184 -0.35 -33.46 19.52
C LEU A 184 0.87 -33.53 18.57
N ASP A 185 1.23 -34.74 18.12
CA ASP A 185 2.42 -34.98 17.27
C ASP A 185 2.13 -34.91 15.77
N THR A 186 0.86 -34.95 15.38
CA THR A 186 0.41 -35.01 13.99
C THR A 186 -0.82 -34.13 13.82
N PHE A 187 -0.75 -33.16 12.92
CA PHE A 187 -1.88 -32.31 12.57
C PHE A 187 -2.49 -32.75 11.25
N HIS A 188 -3.80 -32.54 11.10
CA HIS A 188 -4.51 -32.80 9.87
C HIS A 188 -4.16 -31.72 8.82
N HIS A 189 -4.19 -32.07 7.53
CA HIS A 189 -3.84 -31.18 6.42
C HIS A 189 -4.75 -29.93 6.30
N THR A 190 -5.88 -29.91 7.01
CA THR A 190 -6.77 -28.74 7.09
C THR A 190 -6.34 -27.74 8.16
N SER A 191 -5.29 -28.02 8.93
CA SER A 191 -4.74 -27.06 9.91
C SER A 191 -4.22 -25.84 9.16
N ASN A 192 -4.49 -24.65 9.66
CA ASN A 192 -4.31 -23.42 8.89
C ASN A 192 -3.89 -22.24 9.79
N VAL A 193 -3.20 -21.28 9.17
CA VAL A 193 -2.80 -20.01 9.78
C VAL A 193 -3.93 -18.99 9.58
N VAL A 194 -4.16 -18.16 10.59
CA VAL A 194 -5.16 -17.08 10.60
C VAL A 194 -4.49 -15.71 10.57
N ASP A 195 -3.41 -15.57 11.34
CA ASP A 195 -2.61 -14.35 11.43
C ASP A 195 -1.12 -14.72 11.55
N ALA A 196 -0.25 -13.97 10.90
CA ALA A 196 1.19 -14.08 11.09
C ALA A 196 1.88 -12.75 10.73
N ALA A 197 2.80 -12.29 11.56
CA ALA A 197 3.55 -11.06 11.32
C ALA A 197 5.05 -11.21 11.51
N VAL A 198 5.82 -10.50 10.67
CA VAL A 198 7.27 -10.33 10.83
C VAL A 198 7.62 -8.84 10.85
N TYR A 199 8.66 -8.48 11.58
CA TYR A 199 9.09 -7.08 11.67
C TYR A 199 10.61 -6.90 11.70
N ALA A 200 11.02 -5.68 11.41
CA ALA A 200 12.31 -5.12 11.75
C ALA A 200 12.10 -3.81 12.52
N ARG A 201 13.01 -3.51 13.46
CA ARG A 201 12.99 -2.23 14.19
C ARG A 201 13.99 -1.27 13.60
N VAL A 202 13.47 -0.23 12.95
CA VAL A 202 14.27 0.78 12.25
C VAL A 202 14.52 1.94 13.20
N ARG A 203 15.72 2.52 13.18
CA ARG A 203 15.97 3.75 13.96
C ARG A 203 15.06 4.86 13.47
N ARG A 204 14.45 5.56 14.42
CA ARG A 204 13.58 6.73 14.20
C ARG A 204 14.15 7.77 13.20
N GLN A 205 15.47 7.94 13.15
CA GLN A 205 16.12 8.90 12.24
C GLN A 205 16.24 8.38 10.80
N GLU A 206 16.19 7.05 10.62
CA GLU A 206 16.37 6.34 9.35
C GLU A 206 15.02 5.92 8.74
N SER A 207 13.92 5.98 9.50
CA SER A 207 12.62 5.46 9.07
C SER A 207 11.85 6.39 8.14
N GLY A 208 12.25 7.66 8.03
CA GLY A 208 11.58 8.69 7.22
C GLY A 208 11.26 8.27 5.77
N PRO A 209 12.23 7.71 5.01
CA PRO A 209 11.99 7.25 3.64
C PRO A 209 10.91 6.17 3.49
N ILE A 210 10.64 5.37 4.52
CA ILE A 210 9.62 4.30 4.47
C ILE A 210 8.21 4.87 4.32
N HIS A 211 7.94 5.93 5.09
CA HIS A 211 6.62 6.53 5.25
C HIS A 211 6.52 7.95 4.64
N ALA A 212 7.51 8.33 3.82
CA ALA A 212 7.47 9.58 3.07
C ALA A 212 6.28 9.59 2.10
N PRO A 213 5.80 10.76 1.64
CA PRO A 213 4.72 10.84 0.65
C PRO A 213 5.02 10.10 -0.66
N ASP A 214 6.31 9.94 -1.00
CA ASP A 214 6.84 9.16 -2.12
C ASP A 214 7.59 7.89 -1.64
N GLY A 215 7.38 7.50 -0.38
CA GLY A 215 7.95 6.31 0.22
C GLY A 215 7.26 5.03 -0.24
N PRO A 216 7.87 3.85 0.01
CA PRO A 216 7.31 2.56 -0.37
C PRO A 216 5.86 2.34 0.04
N ILE A 217 5.44 2.70 1.26
CA ILE A 217 4.07 2.46 1.72
C ILE A 217 3.04 3.29 0.93
N ALA A 218 3.30 4.58 0.75
CA ALA A 218 2.45 5.47 -0.03
C ALA A 218 2.38 5.04 -1.50
N ARG A 219 3.51 4.61 -2.07
CA ARG A 219 3.57 4.15 -3.47
C ARG A 219 2.89 2.80 -3.67
N ILE A 220 3.01 1.86 -2.74
CA ILE A 220 2.25 0.60 -2.76
C ILE A 220 0.75 0.92 -2.79
N HIS A 221 0.28 1.86 -1.97
CA HIS A 221 -1.10 2.32 -2.03
C HIS A 221 -1.46 2.86 -3.42
N GLN A 222 -0.69 3.84 -3.93
CA GLN A 222 -0.93 4.52 -5.20
C GLN A 222 -0.94 3.58 -6.41
N LEU A 223 -0.05 2.60 -6.45
CA LEU A 223 0.17 1.80 -7.66
C LEU A 223 -0.75 0.61 -7.76
N LEU A 224 -1.33 0.25 -6.62
CA LEU A 224 -2.36 -0.76 -6.52
C LEU A 224 -3.76 -0.13 -6.58
N GLU A 225 -3.86 1.13 -7.06
CA GLU A 225 -5.12 1.87 -7.16
C GLU A 225 -6.11 1.32 -8.20
N SER A 226 -5.66 0.45 -9.11
CA SER A 226 -6.34 0.10 -10.36
C SER A 226 -7.50 -0.90 -10.28
N ASP A 227 -8.05 -1.19 -9.09
CA ASP A 227 -9.17 -2.14 -8.96
C ASP A 227 -10.04 -1.74 -7.76
N ARG A 228 -11.32 -1.40 -7.98
CA ARG A 228 -12.27 -1.09 -6.90
C ARG A 228 -12.77 -2.36 -6.19
N SER A 229 -12.35 -3.55 -6.64
CA SER A 229 -12.59 -4.82 -5.96
C SER A 229 -11.53 -5.13 -4.88
N GLY A 230 -11.91 -5.97 -3.92
CA GLY A 230 -11.06 -6.42 -2.81
C GLY A 230 -11.06 -5.52 -1.57
N TYR A 231 -10.42 -5.97 -0.49
CA TYR A 231 -10.25 -5.19 0.74
C TYR A 231 -9.11 -4.16 0.58
N ARG A 232 -9.37 -2.92 0.97
CA ARG A 232 -8.42 -1.81 0.83
C ARG A 232 -8.34 -1.01 2.12
N LYS A 233 -7.12 -0.68 2.52
CA LYS A 233 -6.84 0.19 3.65
C LYS A 233 -5.54 0.93 3.39
N HIS A 234 -5.60 2.25 3.50
CA HIS A 234 -4.44 3.11 3.62
C HIS A 234 -4.73 4.10 4.73
N VAL A 235 -3.82 4.21 5.70
CA VAL A 235 -3.97 5.15 6.81
C VAL A 235 -2.64 5.84 7.01
N GLU A 236 -2.68 7.16 7.08
CA GLU A 236 -1.55 8.00 7.47
C GLU A 236 -1.96 8.85 8.67
N ASP A 237 -1.50 8.47 9.85
CA ASP A 237 -1.60 9.28 11.05
C ASP A 237 -0.28 9.99 11.31
N ASN A 238 -0.31 11.31 11.13
CA ASN A 238 0.82 12.20 11.33
C ASN A 238 0.51 13.27 12.39
N ARG A 239 -0.54 13.08 13.21
CA ARG A 239 -1.07 14.13 14.11
C ARG A 239 -0.10 14.51 15.23
N ASP A 240 0.54 13.51 15.83
CA ASP A 240 1.50 13.73 16.92
C ASP A 240 2.94 13.85 16.40
N ARG A 241 3.29 13.06 15.37
CA ARG A 241 4.60 13.07 14.73
C ARG A 241 4.53 12.49 13.30
N PRO A 242 5.45 12.85 12.40
CA PRO A 242 5.52 12.21 11.10
C PRO A 242 5.74 10.69 11.21
N GLY A 243 4.95 9.94 10.46
CA GLY A 243 5.01 8.48 10.43
C GLY A 243 4.50 7.80 11.70
N ASP A 244 3.66 8.46 12.52
CA ASP A 244 3.24 7.90 13.81
C ASP A 244 2.56 6.53 13.64
N TYR A 245 1.67 6.45 12.66
CA TYR A 245 1.08 5.22 12.16
C TYR A 245 0.80 5.35 10.68
N VAL A 246 1.51 4.58 9.85
CA VAL A 246 1.32 4.55 8.39
C VAL A 246 1.16 3.11 7.95
N THR A 247 0.06 2.77 7.29
CA THR A 247 -0.21 1.40 6.83
C THR A 247 -0.85 1.36 5.46
N THR A 248 -0.55 0.31 4.71
CA THR A 248 -1.22 -0.03 3.46
C THR A 248 -1.48 -1.53 3.35
N VAL A 249 -2.55 -1.90 2.67
CA VAL A 249 -2.91 -3.30 2.39
C VAL A 249 -2.62 -3.66 0.94
N ILE A 250 -1.98 -4.81 0.76
CA ILE A 250 -1.77 -5.49 -0.50
C ILE A 250 -2.72 -6.69 -0.50
N ASP A 251 -3.68 -6.77 -1.42
CA ASP A 251 -4.54 -7.95 -1.55
C ASP A 251 -3.90 -9.06 -2.40
N ASP A 252 -4.61 -10.18 -2.55
CA ASP A 252 -4.15 -11.37 -3.28
C ASP A 252 -3.79 -11.06 -4.74
N GLY A 253 -4.67 -10.34 -5.46
CA GLY A 253 -4.46 -9.99 -6.87
C GLY A 253 -3.28 -9.04 -7.08
N ARG A 254 -2.91 -8.28 -6.05
CA ARG A 254 -1.83 -7.29 -6.06
C ARG A 254 -0.51 -7.85 -5.57
N ALA A 255 -0.54 -8.86 -4.70
CA ALA A 255 0.66 -9.51 -4.15
C ALA A 255 1.62 -9.93 -5.27
N GLY A 256 1.11 -10.65 -6.27
CA GLY A 256 1.89 -11.11 -7.43
C GLY A 256 2.35 -10.01 -8.39
N LYS A 257 1.68 -8.84 -8.40
CA LYS A 257 2.09 -7.67 -9.20
C LYS A 257 3.27 -6.96 -8.55
N LEU A 258 3.26 -6.85 -7.22
CA LEU A 258 4.32 -6.23 -6.46
C LEU A 258 5.59 -7.09 -6.48
N ILE A 259 5.45 -8.38 -6.18
CA ILE A 259 6.56 -9.35 -6.21
C ILE A 259 6.07 -10.61 -6.91
N ARG A 260 6.64 -10.89 -8.09
CA ARG A 260 6.21 -12.03 -8.92
C ARG A 260 6.25 -13.35 -8.14
N GLY A 261 5.13 -14.06 -8.12
CA GLY A 261 4.98 -15.35 -7.45
C GLY A 261 4.44 -15.26 -6.02
N HIS A 262 4.20 -14.06 -5.50
CA HIS A 262 3.40 -13.87 -4.30
C HIS A 262 1.91 -14.10 -4.60
N ARG A 263 1.20 -14.62 -3.61
CA ARG A 263 -0.23 -14.94 -3.68
C ARG A 263 -1.04 -14.39 -2.51
N VAL A 264 -0.45 -14.27 -1.32
CA VAL A 264 -1.22 -13.91 -0.12
C VAL A 264 -1.40 -12.41 0.02
N GLY A 265 -2.60 -11.98 0.37
CA GLY A 265 -2.86 -10.63 0.87
C GLY A 265 -2.16 -10.38 2.20
N LYS A 266 -1.59 -9.18 2.36
CA LYS A 266 -0.76 -8.78 3.49
C LYS A 266 -0.85 -7.28 3.74
N GLU A 267 -0.74 -6.87 4.99
CA GLU A 267 -0.69 -5.48 5.42
C GLU A 267 0.74 -5.10 5.77
N VAL A 268 1.16 -3.90 5.37
CA VAL A 268 2.46 -3.32 5.67
C VAL A 268 2.26 -2.13 6.60
N LYS A 269 2.88 -2.14 7.77
CA LYS A 269 2.73 -1.12 8.81
C LYS A 269 4.07 -0.51 9.20
N HIS A 270 4.14 0.80 9.26
CA HIS A 270 5.15 1.55 9.99
C HIS A 270 4.48 2.23 11.18
N TYR A 271 4.90 1.92 12.41
CA TYR A 271 4.26 2.48 13.59
C TYR A 271 5.19 2.62 14.80
N TYR A 272 4.88 3.58 15.66
CA TYR A 272 5.51 3.72 16.97
C TYR A 272 4.75 2.94 18.04
N MET A 273 5.45 2.57 19.12
CA MET A 273 4.77 2.16 20.34
C MET A 273 3.98 3.34 20.91
N LYS A 274 2.96 3.03 21.71
CA LYS A 274 2.17 4.06 22.39
C LYS A 274 3.08 4.96 23.23
N ASP A 275 2.88 6.27 23.12
CA ASP A 275 3.62 7.32 23.83
C ASP A 275 5.16 7.20 23.69
N PRO A 276 5.72 7.16 22.46
CA PRO A 276 7.13 6.86 22.23
C PRO A 276 8.07 7.94 22.80
N ASP A 277 7.58 9.18 22.98
CA ASP A 277 8.37 10.28 23.55
C ASP A 277 8.60 10.13 25.07
N THR A 278 8.00 9.12 25.71
CA THR A 278 8.28 8.75 27.11
C THR A 278 9.53 7.88 27.25
N TYR A 279 10.01 7.30 26.15
CA TYR A 279 11.22 6.49 26.11
C TYR A 279 12.44 7.35 25.82
N SER A 280 13.61 6.93 26.32
CA SER A 280 14.88 7.54 25.92
C SER A 280 15.33 7.02 24.55
N PRO A 281 16.17 7.78 23.81
CA PRO A 281 16.62 7.39 22.48
C PRO A 281 17.41 6.08 22.36
N ASP A 282 17.86 5.52 23.49
CA ASP A 282 18.53 4.21 23.61
C ASP A 282 17.56 3.06 23.92
N GLN A 283 16.28 3.35 24.16
CA GLN A 283 15.25 2.36 24.42
C GLN A 283 14.48 2.02 23.15
N PHE A 284 14.16 0.73 22.96
CA PHE A 284 13.45 0.26 21.76
C PHE A 284 12.10 0.96 21.54
N GLY A 285 11.40 1.37 22.60
CA GLY A 285 10.10 2.04 22.53
C GLY A 285 10.14 3.42 21.86
N TRP A 286 11.33 4.03 21.77
CA TRP A 286 11.56 5.27 21.04
C TRP A 286 11.59 5.08 19.51
N HIS A 287 11.85 3.85 19.05
CA HIS A 287 12.07 3.53 17.64
C HIS A 287 10.86 2.80 17.03
N PRO A 288 10.45 3.16 15.80
CA PRO A 288 9.31 2.54 15.15
C PRO A 288 9.59 1.10 14.69
N LYS A 289 8.52 0.33 14.51
CA LYS A 289 8.54 -0.97 13.82
C LYS A 289 8.10 -0.80 12.38
N LEU A 290 8.79 -1.48 11.47
CA LEU A 290 8.27 -1.83 10.15
C LEU A 290 7.83 -3.30 10.22
N GLU A 291 6.56 -3.55 10.00
CA GLU A 291 5.93 -4.87 10.13
C GLU A 291 5.16 -5.22 8.86
N VAL A 292 5.21 -6.50 8.47
CA VAL A 292 4.38 -7.07 7.42
C VAL A 292 3.58 -8.21 8.04
N SER A 293 2.25 -8.16 7.91
CA SER A 293 1.32 -9.09 8.54
C SER A 293 0.33 -9.69 7.55
N TYR A 294 0.12 -10.99 7.62
CA TYR A 294 -0.95 -11.74 6.96
C TYR A 294 -2.14 -11.84 7.90
N GLN A 295 -3.36 -11.63 7.39
CA GLN A 295 -4.60 -11.86 8.13
C GLN A 295 -5.67 -12.42 7.20
N THR A 296 -6.43 -13.41 7.65
CA THR A 296 -7.53 -14.01 6.85
C THR A 296 -8.64 -13.02 6.48
N SER A 297 -8.72 -11.87 7.13
CA SER A 297 -9.67 -10.80 6.75
C SER A 297 -9.20 -9.96 5.55
N VAL A 298 -7.94 -10.11 5.13
CA VAL A 298 -7.30 -9.33 4.07
C VAL A 298 -7.13 -10.15 2.78
N THR A 299 -7.30 -11.46 2.85
CA THR A 299 -6.98 -12.43 1.80
C THR A 299 -8.11 -13.46 1.68
N ASP A 300 -8.37 -13.90 0.45
CA ASP A 300 -9.26 -15.02 0.16
C ASP A 300 -8.50 -16.36 0.14
N GLU A 301 -7.16 -16.32 0.18
CA GLU A 301 -6.29 -17.49 0.19
C GLU A 301 -6.19 -18.11 1.60
N THR A 302 -6.29 -19.44 1.66
CA THR A 302 -6.04 -20.19 2.90
C THR A 302 -4.58 -20.62 2.95
N VAL A 303 -3.86 -20.16 3.97
CA VAL A 303 -2.53 -20.67 4.28
C VAL A 303 -2.66 -21.84 5.22
N TYR A 304 -2.25 -23.02 4.77
CA TYR A 304 -2.22 -24.22 5.58
C TYR A 304 -0.95 -24.30 6.43
N TRP A 305 -0.99 -25.11 7.48
CA TRP A 305 0.18 -25.32 8.32
C TRP A 305 1.30 -26.06 7.56
N ASP A 306 0.95 -27.12 6.85
CA ASP A 306 1.87 -27.99 6.10
C ASP A 306 1.09 -28.68 4.97
N ARG A 307 1.54 -28.51 3.72
CA ARG A 307 0.96 -29.14 2.52
C ARG A 307 2.03 -29.38 1.45
N ASP A 308 1.84 -30.43 0.66
CA ASP A 308 2.74 -30.83 -0.42
C ASP A 308 2.08 -30.82 -1.81
N ASP A 309 0.82 -30.37 -1.90
CA ASP A 309 0.01 -30.40 -3.12
C ASP A 309 0.01 -29.07 -3.91
N GLY A 310 0.85 -28.13 -3.51
CA GLY A 310 1.03 -26.83 -4.19
C GLY A 310 0.10 -25.72 -3.70
N ASP A 311 -0.75 -26.01 -2.71
CA ASP A 311 -1.42 -24.99 -1.91
C ASP A 311 -0.41 -24.27 -0.99
N LEU A 312 -0.78 -23.08 -0.53
CA LEU A 312 0.08 -22.25 0.31
C LEU A 312 0.25 -22.88 1.70
N ASP A 313 1.50 -22.97 2.16
CA ASP A 313 1.86 -23.44 3.49
C ASP A 313 2.55 -22.35 4.34
N LEU A 314 2.96 -22.72 5.56
CA LEU A 314 3.65 -21.81 6.48
C LEU A 314 4.97 -21.28 5.90
N ASP A 315 5.72 -22.09 5.17
CA ASP A 315 7.02 -21.71 4.60
C ASP A 315 6.83 -20.72 3.44
N ASP A 316 5.80 -20.92 2.62
CA ASP A 316 5.36 -19.99 1.59
C ASP A 316 4.96 -18.65 2.21
N LEU A 317 4.12 -18.67 3.25
CA LEU A 317 3.68 -17.48 3.95
C LEU A 317 4.87 -16.72 4.55
N ARG A 318 5.74 -17.40 5.31
CA ARG A 318 6.91 -16.76 5.91
C ARG A 318 7.81 -16.15 4.84
N ARG A 319 8.08 -16.88 3.75
CA ARG A 319 8.87 -16.35 2.63
C ARG A 319 8.24 -15.11 2.05
N GLU A 320 6.93 -15.12 1.79
CA GLU A 320 6.22 -13.98 1.22
C GLU A 320 6.25 -12.74 2.12
N LEU A 321 6.06 -12.90 3.43
CA LEU A 321 6.14 -11.80 4.38
C LEU A 321 7.56 -11.21 4.45
N GLU A 322 8.58 -12.07 4.55
CA GLU A 322 9.99 -11.65 4.59
C GLU A 322 10.43 -11.01 3.26
N GLU A 323 10.00 -11.53 2.11
CA GLU A 323 10.28 -10.94 0.80
C GLU A 323 9.61 -9.56 0.66
N THR A 324 8.38 -9.38 1.13
CA THR A 324 7.76 -8.06 1.11
C THR A 324 8.51 -7.08 2.01
N LEU A 325 8.85 -7.49 3.23
CA LEU A 325 9.55 -6.64 4.18
C LEU A 325 10.95 -6.22 3.67
N VAL A 326 11.73 -7.17 3.12
CA VAL A 326 13.07 -6.87 2.61
C VAL A 326 13.05 -5.93 1.40
N ASN A 327 12.05 -6.06 0.52
CA ASN A 327 11.91 -5.16 -0.62
C ASN A 327 11.52 -3.74 -0.18
N ILE A 328 10.65 -3.60 0.83
CA ILE A 328 10.30 -2.27 1.38
C ILE A 328 11.54 -1.58 1.98
N LEU A 329 12.37 -2.31 2.72
CA LEU A 329 13.63 -1.80 3.25
C LEU A 329 14.56 -1.33 2.13
N GLU A 330 14.76 -2.17 1.10
CA GLU A 330 15.61 -1.84 -0.05
C GLU A 330 15.09 -0.61 -0.82
N TRP A 331 13.78 -0.54 -1.08
CA TRP A 331 13.16 0.59 -1.79
C TRP A 331 13.22 1.89 -0.98
N ALA A 332 13.28 1.80 0.36
CA ALA A 332 13.54 2.93 1.25
C ALA A 332 15.03 3.31 1.35
N GLY A 333 15.93 2.54 0.71
CA GLY A 333 17.38 2.76 0.76
C GLY A 333 18.06 2.27 2.04
N LEU A 334 17.45 1.31 2.75
CA LEU A 334 18.00 0.72 3.97
C LEU A 334 18.75 -0.58 3.66
N ASP A 335 19.85 -0.83 4.37
CA ASP A 335 20.67 -2.04 4.19
C ASP A 335 19.94 -3.28 4.69
N VAL A 336 19.45 -4.09 3.74
CA VAL A 336 18.75 -5.36 4.00
C VAL A 336 19.61 -6.44 4.67
N THR A 337 20.93 -6.22 4.75
CA THR A 337 21.82 -7.08 5.50
C THR A 337 21.90 -6.68 6.96
N GLY A 338 21.46 -5.50 7.40
CA GLY A 338 21.46 -5.05 8.80
C GLY A 338 22.48 -3.93 9.08
N GLY A 339 22.70 -3.61 10.37
CA GLY A 339 23.69 -2.61 10.81
C GLY A 339 23.09 -1.40 11.54
N ASP A 340 23.79 -0.27 11.52
CA ASP A 340 23.50 0.91 12.36
C ASP A 340 22.12 1.55 12.11
N GLN A 341 21.47 1.23 10.99
CA GLN A 341 20.14 1.76 10.66
C GLN A 341 19.01 1.12 11.49
N TYR A 342 19.31 0.03 12.18
CA TYR A 342 18.37 -0.73 12.99
C TYR A 342 18.67 -0.55 14.48
N HIS A 343 17.66 -0.83 15.32
CA HIS A 343 17.80 -0.80 16.76
C HIS A 343 17.41 -2.15 17.36
N GLU A 344 18.26 -2.67 18.23
CA GLU A 344 17.99 -3.91 18.97
C GLU A 344 16.77 -3.75 19.88
N ASP A 345 15.98 -4.80 20.02
CA ASP A 345 15.02 -4.92 21.12
C ASP A 345 15.15 -6.29 21.79
N ALA A 346 14.25 -6.61 22.72
CA ALA A 346 14.34 -7.85 23.48
C ALA A 346 14.26 -9.13 22.62
N TYR A 347 13.78 -9.04 21.39
CA TYR A 347 13.61 -10.19 20.49
C TYR A 347 14.23 -9.99 19.11
N PHE A 348 14.48 -8.75 18.69
CA PHE A 348 15.08 -8.43 17.40
C PHE A 348 16.54 -8.00 17.56
N ASP A 349 17.45 -8.76 16.94
CA ASP A 349 18.89 -8.49 16.90
C ASP A 349 19.32 -7.94 15.52
N PRO A 350 19.75 -6.67 15.42
CA PRO A 350 20.17 -6.04 14.17
C PRO A 350 21.52 -6.55 13.65
N GLU A 351 22.26 -7.37 14.40
CA GLU A 351 23.51 -8.03 14.01
C GLU A 351 23.31 -9.49 13.58
N GLU A 352 22.13 -10.07 13.85
CA GLU A 352 21.84 -11.42 13.43
C GLU A 352 21.61 -11.51 11.91
N ARG A 353 22.25 -12.50 11.28
CA ARG A 353 22.24 -12.69 9.82
C ARG A 353 21.82 -14.10 9.47
N GLU A 354 20.78 -14.23 8.67
CA GLU A 354 20.30 -15.52 8.17
C GLU A 354 20.62 -15.68 6.69
N ARG A 355 21.10 -16.87 6.29
CA ARG A 355 21.33 -17.17 4.88
C ARG A 355 20.02 -17.60 4.24
N ARG A 356 19.47 -16.74 3.38
CA ARG A 356 18.17 -16.95 2.74
C ARG A 356 18.24 -16.74 1.23
N SER A 357 17.23 -17.24 0.53
CA SER A 357 17.03 -17.00 -0.90
C SER A 357 15.80 -16.13 -1.10
N LEU A 358 15.78 -14.95 -0.50
CA LEU A 358 14.70 -13.97 -0.67
C LEU A 358 14.83 -13.29 -2.04
N LYS A 359 13.71 -13.11 -2.71
CA LYS A 359 13.63 -12.34 -3.96
C LYS A 359 13.69 -10.85 -3.66
N LEU A 360 14.75 -10.19 -4.14
CA LEU A 360 14.80 -8.74 -4.30
C LEU A 360 14.34 -8.39 -5.72
N VAL A 361 13.46 -7.40 -5.82
CA VAL A 361 13.02 -6.85 -7.10
C VAL A 361 13.34 -5.37 -7.12
N ASP A 362 13.74 -4.87 -8.29
CA ASP A 362 13.79 -3.43 -8.52
C ASP A 362 12.41 -2.86 -8.21
N CYS A 363 12.39 -1.69 -7.57
CA CYS A 363 11.14 -1.03 -7.20
C CYS A 363 10.26 -0.91 -8.45
N PRO A 364 9.18 -1.72 -8.60
CA PRO A 364 8.38 -1.74 -9.83
C PRO A 364 7.52 -0.48 -9.95
N LEU A 365 7.57 0.34 -8.91
CA LEU A 365 6.67 1.44 -8.66
C LEU A 365 6.78 2.58 -9.70
N PRO A 366 7.97 3.01 -10.17
CA PRO A 366 8.08 4.04 -11.21
C PRO A 366 7.60 3.53 -12.58
N GLU A 367 7.80 2.24 -12.87
CA GLU A 367 7.40 1.63 -14.14
C GLU A 367 5.87 1.50 -14.21
N ILE A 368 5.24 1.02 -13.14
CA ILE A 368 3.78 0.94 -13.04
C ILE A 368 3.15 2.34 -13.17
N GLU A 369 3.72 3.37 -12.54
CA GLU A 369 3.26 4.75 -12.65
C GLU A 369 3.33 5.26 -14.09
N SER A 370 4.47 5.03 -14.76
CA SER A 370 4.70 5.45 -16.14
C SER A 370 3.77 4.72 -17.14
N GLU A 371 3.51 3.43 -16.91
CA GLU A 371 2.58 2.64 -17.72
C GLU A 371 1.13 3.14 -17.58
N GLN A 372 0.70 3.44 -16.35
CA GLN A 372 -0.62 4.00 -16.07
C GLN A 372 -0.77 5.41 -16.66
N GLU A 373 0.23 6.28 -16.51
CA GLU A 373 0.23 7.63 -17.11
C GLU A 373 0.19 7.54 -18.64
N ALA A 374 0.98 6.66 -19.26
CA ALA A 374 0.98 6.46 -20.71
C ALA A 374 -0.36 5.89 -21.22
N ALA A 375 -1.03 5.04 -20.44
CA ALA A 375 -2.37 4.58 -20.74
C ALA A 375 -3.37 5.74 -20.71
N VAL A 376 -3.37 6.56 -19.65
CA VAL A 376 -4.21 7.77 -19.51
C VAL A 376 -3.97 8.76 -20.66
N MET A 377 -2.71 8.97 -21.06
CA MET A 377 -2.32 9.83 -22.18
C MET A 377 -2.91 9.36 -23.52
N ARG A 378 -2.84 8.06 -23.81
CA ARG A 378 -3.42 7.48 -25.03
C ARG A 378 -4.94 7.64 -25.04
N LEU A 379 -5.59 7.32 -23.93
CA LEU A 379 -7.04 7.44 -23.81
C LEU A 379 -7.49 8.88 -24.08
N TRP A 380 -6.90 9.85 -23.39
CA TRP A 380 -7.28 11.26 -23.54
C TRP A 380 -7.11 11.78 -24.97
N GLY A 381 -6.06 11.32 -25.66
CA GLY A 381 -5.82 11.67 -27.07
C GLY A 381 -6.92 11.21 -28.01
N ASP A 382 -7.56 10.07 -27.70
CA ASP A 382 -8.55 9.40 -28.55
C ASP A 382 -10.01 9.64 -28.09
N MET A 383 -10.24 10.39 -27.01
CA MET A 383 -11.58 10.61 -26.44
C MET A 383 -12.45 11.54 -27.28
N ASN A 384 -13.66 11.04 -27.62
CA ASN A 384 -14.73 11.83 -28.21
C ASN A 384 -15.46 12.70 -27.16
N PRO A 385 -16.27 13.70 -27.56
CA PRO A 385 -17.04 14.53 -26.63
C PRO A 385 -17.94 13.74 -25.68
N SER A 386 -18.57 12.66 -26.15
CA SER A 386 -19.36 11.77 -25.29
C SER A 386 -18.52 10.99 -24.29
N ASP A 387 -17.30 10.61 -24.68
CA ASP A 387 -16.36 9.91 -23.79
C ASP A 387 -15.93 10.85 -22.66
N ARG A 388 -15.69 12.13 -22.98
CA ARG A 388 -15.35 13.15 -21.99
C ARG A 388 -16.49 13.44 -21.03
N ALA A 389 -17.72 13.54 -21.53
CA ALA A 389 -18.88 13.80 -20.69
C ALA A 389 -19.17 12.66 -19.70
N VAL A 390 -19.01 11.40 -20.14
CA VAL A 390 -19.15 10.23 -19.26
C VAL A 390 -18.05 10.23 -18.20
N VAL A 391 -16.79 10.48 -18.57
CA VAL A 391 -15.68 10.54 -17.60
C VAL A 391 -15.83 11.72 -16.63
N ASP A 392 -16.21 12.90 -17.10
CA ASP A 392 -16.42 14.10 -16.28
C ASP A 392 -17.52 13.90 -15.22
N HIS A 393 -18.64 13.28 -15.62
CA HIS A 393 -19.71 12.92 -14.71
C HIS A 393 -19.25 11.90 -13.66
N LEU A 394 -18.54 10.84 -14.09
CA LEU A 394 -17.96 9.83 -13.19
C LEU A 394 -16.94 10.42 -12.20
N LEU A 395 -16.19 11.45 -12.62
CA LEU A 395 -15.21 12.15 -11.79
C LEU A 395 -15.86 13.11 -10.78
N THR A 396 -16.95 13.77 -11.18
CA THR A 396 -17.61 14.80 -10.36
C THR A 396 -18.51 14.19 -9.29
N ASP A 397 -19.21 13.09 -9.60
CA ASP A 397 -20.14 12.44 -8.66
C ASP A 397 -19.47 11.40 -7.75
N GLY A 398 -18.18 11.12 -7.96
CA GLY A 398 -17.34 10.37 -7.01
C GLY A 398 -17.72 8.90 -6.81
N GLY A 399 -18.54 8.29 -7.67
CA GLY A 399 -19.11 6.98 -7.36
C GLY A 399 -19.86 6.27 -8.49
N GLU A 400 -20.27 5.03 -8.18
CA GLU A 400 -21.00 4.10 -9.04
C GLU A 400 -22.34 4.65 -9.49
N VAL A 401 -22.40 5.15 -10.73
CA VAL A 401 -23.63 5.66 -11.35
C VAL A 401 -24.16 4.65 -12.36
N SER A 402 -25.47 4.53 -12.50
CA SER A 402 -26.02 3.69 -13.56
C SER A 402 -25.80 4.35 -14.94
N PRO A 403 -25.69 3.56 -16.04
CA PRO A 403 -25.62 4.14 -17.37
C PRO A 403 -26.84 5.00 -17.73
N GLN A 404 -27.98 4.78 -17.06
CA GLN A 404 -29.19 5.59 -17.23
C GLN A 404 -29.06 6.96 -16.56
N GLU A 405 -28.56 7.02 -15.32
CA GLU A 405 -28.30 8.29 -14.64
C GLU A 405 -27.24 9.11 -15.38
N THR A 406 -26.19 8.46 -15.87
CA THR A 406 -25.19 9.12 -16.72
C THR A 406 -25.79 9.69 -18.01
N ALA A 407 -26.73 8.98 -18.63
CA ALA A 407 -27.42 9.47 -19.83
C ALA A 407 -28.28 10.72 -19.52
N ASP A 408 -28.99 10.69 -18.40
CA ASP A 408 -29.87 11.77 -17.97
C ASP A 408 -29.07 13.04 -17.60
N GLU A 409 -27.93 12.90 -16.91
CA GLU A 409 -27.07 14.01 -16.49
C GLU A 409 -26.19 14.58 -17.63
N THR A 410 -25.62 13.71 -18.47
CA THR A 410 -24.77 14.15 -19.59
C THR A 410 -25.57 14.62 -20.81
N GLY A 411 -26.88 14.37 -20.83
CA GLY A 411 -27.78 14.70 -21.95
C GLY A 411 -27.60 13.82 -23.20
N TYR A 412 -26.81 12.74 -23.11
CA TYR A 412 -26.64 11.75 -24.18
C TYR A 412 -27.66 10.62 -24.05
N CYS A 413 -28.05 9.99 -25.17
CA CYS A 413 -28.91 8.81 -25.07
C CYS A 413 -28.16 7.61 -24.47
N TYR A 414 -28.89 6.72 -23.81
CA TYR A 414 -28.38 5.50 -23.17
C TYR A 414 -27.41 4.69 -24.05
N ASP A 415 -27.76 4.47 -25.33
CA ASP A 415 -26.89 3.76 -26.28
C ASP A 415 -25.57 4.49 -26.57
N THR A 416 -25.55 5.83 -26.50
CA THR A 416 -24.32 6.63 -26.69
C THR A 416 -23.43 6.52 -25.46
N VAL A 417 -24.01 6.49 -24.26
CA VAL A 417 -23.29 6.24 -23.00
C VAL A 417 -22.71 4.83 -23.01
N LEU A 418 -23.48 3.79 -23.34
CA LEU A 418 -22.95 2.43 -23.42
C LEU A 418 -21.81 2.29 -24.45
N ARG A 419 -21.94 2.90 -25.63
CA ARG A 419 -20.84 2.91 -26.62
C ARG A 419 -19.61 3.68 -26.14
N ALA A 420 -19.80 4.72 -25.33
CA ALA A 420 -18.68 5.44 -24.70
C ALA A 420 -18.02 4.54 -23.66
N VAL A 421 -18.79 3.85 -22.83
CA VAL A 421 -18.30 2.85 -21.86
C VAL A 421 -17.54 1.73 -22.57
N ASP A 422 -18.05 1.18 -23.67
CA ASP A 422 -17.36 0.14 -24.46
C ASP A 422 -16.01 0.64 -25.02
N ARG A 423 -15.93 1.90 -25.49
CA ARG A 423 -14.66 2.49 -25.92
C ARG A 423 -13.71 2.75 -24.76
N LEU A 424 -14.28 3.06 -23.59
CA LEU A 424 -13.57 3.33 -22.35
C LEU A 424 -13.37 2.06 -21.52
N GLU A 425 -13.59 0.85 -22.05
CA GLU A 425 -13.57 -0.41 -21.27
C GLU A 425 -12.25 -0.65 -20.52
N GLN A 426 -11.14 -0.03 -20.95
CA GLN A 426 -9.85 -0.11 -20.27
C GLN A 426 -9.75 0.80 -19.02
N PHE A 427 -10.70 1.72 -18.82
CA PHE A 427 -10.70 2.76 -17.81
C PHE A 427 -12.00 2.88 -17.02
N VAL A 428 -13.12 2.50 -17.61
CA VAL A 428 -14.43 2.44 -16.97
C VAL A 428 -14.83 0.96 -16.88
N GLU A 429 -15.23 0.53 -15.70
CA GLU A 429 -15.81 -0.78 -15.47
C GLU A 429 -17.33 -0.68 -15.41
N HIS A 430 -18.01 -1.66 -16.01
CA HIS A 430 -19.46 -1.79 -15.97
C HIS A 430 -19.82 -3.11 -15.28
N THR A 431 -20.18 -3.03 -14.01
CA THR A 431 -20.45 -4.21 -13.16
C THR A 431 -21.83 -4.05 -12.50
N TYR A 432 -22.66 -5.08 -12.58
CA TYR A 432 -24.04 -5.10 -12.05
C TYR A 432 -24.93 -3.89 -12.43
N GLY A 433 -24.70 -3.28 -13.59
CA GLY A 433 -25.49 -2.13 -14.05
C GLY A 433 -25.01 -0.77 -13.56
N GLN A 434 -23.80 -0.69 -13.01
CA GLN A 434 -23.15 0.54 -12.56
C GLN A 434 -21.83 0.78 -13.30
N LEU A 435 -21.52 2.04 -13.53
CA LEU A 435 -20.31 2.55 -14.16
C LEU A 435 -19.38 3.11 -13.09
N SER A 436 -18.11 2.76 -13.16
CA SER A 436 -17.09 3.33 -12.27
C SER A 436 -15.73 3.44 -12.95
N ILE A 437 -14.90 4.41 -12.54
CA ILE A 437 -13.52 4.53 -13.02
C ILE A 437 -12.64 3.48 -12.33
N LYS A 438 -11.78 2.82 -13.11
CA LYS A 438 -10.93 1.71 -12.66
C LYS A 438 -9.79 2.12 -11.71
N SER A 439 -9.31 3.37 -11.72
CA SER A 439 -8.17 3.84 -10.93
C SER A 439 -8.39 5.25 -10.39
N GLU A 440 -8.07 5.48 -9.11
CA GLU A 440 -8.13 6.80 -8.48
C GLU A 440 -7.03 7.74 -8.98
N PHE A 441 -5.82 7.25 -9.25
CA PHE A 441 -4.74 7.98 -9.90
C PHE A 441 -5.13 8.39 -11.31
N ALA A 442 -5.70 7.47 -12.09
CA ALA A 442 -6.24 7.80 -13.41
C ALA A 442 -7.37 8.83 -13.30
N ALA A 443 -8.22 8.73 -12.27
CA ALA A 443 -9.27 9.70 -12.01
C ALA A 443 -8.68 11.08 -11.67
N GLN A 444 -7.70 11.17 -10.78
CA GLN A 444 -7.02 12.41 -10.40
C GLN A 444 -6.24 13.03 -11.57
N GLU A 445 -5.55 12.23 -12.38
CA GLU A 445 -4.79 12.69 -13.54
C GLU A 445 -5.73 13.14 -14.67
N MET A 446 -6.86 12.45 -14.88
CA MET A 446 -7.91 12.91 -15.78
C MET A 446 -8.58 14.18 -15.25
N LEU A 447 -8.86 14.27 -13.95
CA LEU A 447 -9.46 15.45 -13.31
C LEU A 447 -8.58 16.68 -13.52
N LYS A 448 -7.27 16.58 -13.24
CA LYS A 448 -6.29 17.65 -13.52
C LYS A 448 -6.37 18.14 -14.96
N ARG A 449 -6.64 17.25 -15.92
CA ARG A 449 -6.72 17.58 -17.35
C ARG A 449 -8.08 18.06 -17.81
N VAL A 450 -9.16 17.54 -17.25
CA VAL A 450 -10.52 18.04 -17.47
C VAL A 450 -10.59 19.49 -17.01
N HIS A 451 -10.10 19.80 -15.81
CA HIS A 451 -10.00 21.19 -15.34
C HIS A 451 -9.13 22.05 -16.25
N ALA A 452 -7.96 21.54 -16.69
CA ALA A 452 -7.12 22.28 -17.63
C ALA A 452 -7.79 22.53 -18.99
N ALA A 453 -8.61 21.60 -19.47
CA ALA A 453 -9.36 21.71 -20.73
C ALA A 453 -10.61 22.61 -20.60
N GLU A 454 -11.30 22.58 -19.45
CA GLU A 454 -12.44 23.44 -19.15
C GLU A 454 -11.99 24.91 -19.03
N GLU A 455 -10.83 25.13 -18.42
CA GLU A 455 -10.16 26.42 -18.36
C GLU A 455 -9.72 26.88 -19.77
N GLN A 456 -9.26 25.96 -20.63
CA GLN A 456 -8.96 26.20 -22.04
C GLN A 456 -10.23 26.52 -22.87
N PHE A 457 -11.38 25.88 -22.57
CA PHE A 457 -12.66 26.14 -23.23
C PHE A 457 -13.24 27.50 -22.84
N ARG A 458 -13.21 27.86 -21.54
CA ARG A 458 -13.55 29.22 -21.06
C ARG A 458 -12.64 30.28 -21.68
N THR A 459 -11.35 29.99 -21.79
CA THR A 459 -10.38 30.87 -22.47
C THR A 459 -10.66 30.96 -23.97
N SER A 460 -11.10 29.88 -24.62
CA SER A 460 -11.45 29.87 -26.05
C SER A 460 -12.72 30.68 -26.38
N ILE A 461 -13.73 30.69 -25.50
CA ILE A 461 -14.92 31.54 -25.67
C ILE A 461 -14.55 33.02 -25.45
N GLY A 462 -13.73 33.30 -24.43
CA GLY A 462 -13.17 34.64 -24.20
C GLY A 462 -12.27 35.10 -25.36
N ALA A 463 -11.51 34.19 -25.95
CA ALA A 463 -10.66 34.45 -27.11
C ALA A 463 -11.49 34.59 -28.40
N THR A 464 -12.56 33.83 -28.63
CA THR A 464 -13.38 33.91 -29.85
C THR A 464 -14.07 35.27 -30.01
N VAL A 465 -14.41 35.93 -28.90
CA VAL A 465 -14.93 37.33 -28.92
C VAL A 465 -13.82 38.34 -29.23
N MET A 466 -12.56 37.99 -28.96
CA MET A 466 -11.38 38.86 -29.16
C MET A 466 -10.64 38.56 -30.48
N GLN A 467 -10.80 37.37 -31.05
CA GLN A 467 -10.13 36.89 -32.27
C GLN A 467 -10.80 37.39 -33.56
N ALA A 468 -11.98 38.01 -33.47
CA ALA A 468 -12.55 38.78 -34.58
C ALA A 468 -11.78 40.08 -34.86
N ALA A 469 -10.79 40.44 -34.04
CA ALA A 469 -10.09 41.72 -34.13
C ALA A 469 -8.62 41.64 -34.60
N ASP A 470 -7.92 40.50 -34.58
CA ASP A 470 -6.44 40.57 -34.63
C ASP A 470 -5.64 39.57 -35.51
N ASP A 471 -6.24 38.63 -36.24
CA ASP A 471 -5.41 37.68 -37.01
C ASP A 471 -5.17 38.11 -38.47
N ALA A 472 -4.28 39.11 -38.62
CA ALA A 472 -3.41 39.26 -39.78
C ALA A 472 -1.96 38.91 -39.38
N GLN A 473 -1.56 37.68 -39.74
CA GLN A 473 -0.19 37.13 -39.78
C GLN A 473 0.60 37.08 -38.46
N GLU A 474 0.91 35.86 -38.00
CA GLU A 474 2.31 35.47 -37.77
C GLU A 474 2.53 33.96 -37.56
N ILE A 475 3.71 33.51 -37.99
CA ILE A 475 4.25 32.16 -37.83
C ILE A 475 4.71 32.00 -36.38
N SER A 476 4.07 31.09 -35.65
CA SER A 476 4.53 30.70 -34.31
C SER A 476 5.12 29.29 -34.31
N THR A 477 6.11 29.07 -33.44
CA THR A 477 6.74 27.76 -33.23
C THR A 477 6.15 27.07 -32.01
N GLU A 478 6.07 25.74 -32.05
CA GLU A 478 5.41 24.93 -31.01
C GLU A 478 5.97 25.17 -29.60
N ALA A 479 7.27 25.41 -29.45
CA ALA A 479 7.92 25.64 -28.16
C ALA A 479 7.50 26.96 -27.50
N LEU A 480 7.40 28.05 -28.27
CA LEU A 480 6.95 29.34 -27.77
C LEU A 480 5.44 29.34 -27.50
N GLU A 481 4.65 28.68 -28.34
CA GLU A 481 3.21 28.49 -28.06
C GLU A 481 2.96 27.59 -26.85
N ARG A 482 3.78 26.58 -26.62
CA ARG A 482 3.71 25.75 -25.40
C ARG A 482 4.04 26.60 -24.17
N TRP A 483 5.15 27.33 -24.19
CA TRP A 483 5.54 28.20 -23.08
C TRP A 483 4.49 29.29 -22.78
N LYS A 484 3.92 29.92 -23.82
CA LYS A 484 2.82 30.88 -23.67
C LYS A 484 1.59 30.25 -23.01
N ARG A 485 1.21 29.04 -23.43
CA ARG A 485 0.08 28.29 -22.86
C ARG A 485 0.33 27.89 -21.41
N THR A 486 1.53 27.40 -21.09
CA THR A 486 1.91 26.99 -19.73
C THR A 486 1.83 28.15 -18.73
N TYR A 487 2.16 29.37 -19.15
CA TYR A 487 2.28 30.53 -18.25
C TYR A 487 1.25 31.64 -18.47
N ASP A 488 0.22 31.39 -19.31
CA ASP A 488 -0.72 32.38 -19.85
C ASP A 488 -0.01 33.71 -20.20
N ALA A 489 1.08 33.60 -20.96
CA ALA A 489 2.02 34.70 -21.13
C ALA A 489 1.63 35.60 -22.32
N GLY A 490 1.36 36.87 -22.02
CA GLY A 490 1.19 37.89 -23.06
C GLY A 490 2.53 38.31 -23.67
N ILE A 491 2.55 38.60 -24.97
CA ILE A 491 3.71 39.21 -25.64
C ILE A 491 3.36 40.64 -26.06
N ASP A 492 4.09 41.60 -25.50
CA ASP A 492 3.96 43.01 -25.85
C ASP A 492 5.15 43.42 -26.74
N ARG A 493 4.87 43.69 -28.03
CA ARG A 493 5.86 44.13 -29.02
C ARG A 493 5.78 45.62 -29.35
N THR A 494 4.93 46.36 -28.63
CA THR A 494 4.67 47.77 -28.91
C THR A 494 5.67 48.72 -28.25
N ARG A 495 6.57 48.18 -27.43
CA ARG A 495 7.51 48.95 -26.62
C ARG A 495 8.77 49.31 -27.39
N GLU A 496 9.27 50.53 -27.21
CA GLU A 496 10.53 50.99 -27.81
C GLU A 496 11.77 50.40 -27.11
N ASP A 497 11.67 49.99 -25.83
CA ASP A 497 12.80 49.50 -25.03
C ASP A 497 13.13 48.01 -25.20
N CYS A 498 12.35 47.27 -26.00
CA CYS A 498 12.57 45.87 -26.31
C CYS A 498 11.80 45.43 -27.57
N ARG A 499 12.33 44.46 -28.32
CA ARG A 499 11.64 43.81 -29.44
C ARG A 499 10.37 43.08 -29.00
N ALA A 500 10.38 42.49 -27.81
CA ALA A 500 9.23 41.84 -27.21
C ALA A 500 9.37 41.79 -25.68
N LEU A 501 8.29 42.05 -24.97
CA LEU A 501 8.18 41.87 -23.52
C LEU A 501 7.20 40.73 -23.23
N LEU A 502 7.74 39.64 -22.70
CA LEU A 502 6.97 38.50 -22.20
C LEU A 502 6.41 38.85 -20.82
N LYS A 503 5.11 38.65 -20.65
CA LYS A 503 4.36 38.91 -19.42
C LYS A 503 3.59 37.65 -19.02
N PRO A 504 4.25 36.65 -18.40
CA PRO A 504 3.56 35.57 -17.71
C PRO A 504 2.53 36.12 -16.74
N ARG A 505 1.35 35.50 -16.69
CA ARG A 505 0.31 35.84 -15.70
C ARG A 505 0.40 35.00 -14.43
N VAL A 506 1.35 34.07 -14.38
CA VAL A 506 1.70 33.36 -13.15
C VAL A 506 2.42 34.29 -12.16
N THR A 507 2.01 34.20 -10.90
CA THR A 507 2.72 34.79 -9.77
C THR A 507 3.69 33.75 -9.21
N ALA A 508 4.99 34.04 -9.23
CA ALA A 508 5.98 33.12 -8.70
C ALA A 508 6.06 33.22 -7.16
N VAL A 509 6.05 32.08 -6.48
CA VAL A 509 6.13 31.96 -5.01
C VAL A 509 7.41 32.60 -4.49
N ASP A 510 8.51 32.42 -5.21
CA ASP A 510 9.80 33.01 -4.87
C ASP A 510 10.62 33.39 -6.13
N ARG A 511 11.78 34.01 -5.88
CA ARG A 511 12.70 34.42 -6.94
C ARG A 511 13.30 33.23 -7.69
N GLN A 512 13.33 32.03 -7.11
CA GLN A 512 13.87 30.83 -7.73
C GLN A 512 12.90 30.24 -8.75
N GLN A 513 11.61 30.18 -8.43
CA GLN A 513 10.56 29.82 -9.38
C GLN A 513 10.50 30.82 -10.54
N ALA A 514 10.60 32.13 -10.26
CA ALA A 514 10.66 33.16 -11.30
C ALA A 514 11.87 32.96 -12.24
N LYS A 515 13.03 32.50 -11.73
CA LYS A 515 14.18 32.15 -12.57
C LYS A 515 13.91 30.93 -13.46
N ASN A 516 13.22 29.90 -12.96
CA ASN A 516 12.89 28.71 -13.74
C ASN A 516 11.97 29.08 -14.92
N ILE A 517 10.94 29.89 -14.67
CA ILE A 517 10.03 30.41 -15.70
C ILE A 517 10.81 31.21 -16.77
N ALA A 518 11.75 32.06 -16.35
CA ALA A 518 12.59 32.82 -17.27
C ALA A 518 13.56 31.93 -18.09
N ARG A 519 14.03 30.81 -17.53
CA ARG A 519 14.88 29.83 -18.23
C ARG A 519 14.13 29.07 -19.31
N GLU A 520 12.90 28.69 -19.03
CA GLU A 520 12.03 28.07 -20.03
C GLU A 520 11.69 29.06 -21.15
N ALA A 521 11.44 30.32 -20.79
CA ALA A 521 11.23 31.40 -21.74
C ALA A 521 12.45 31.58 -22.66
N TYR A 522 13.66 31.57 -22.08
CA TYR A 522 14.91 31.65 -22.84
C TYR A 522 15.01 30.54 -23.89
N THR A 523 14.73 29.30 -23.49
CA THR A 523 14.82 28.14 -24.38
C THR A 523 13.81 28.26 -25.51
N ALA A 524 12.55 28.57 -25.19
CA ALA A 524 11.48 28.74 -26.17
C ALA A 524 11.75 29.89 -27.14
N VAL A 525 12.29 31.02 -26.65
CA VAL A 525 12.64 32.19 -27.47
C VAL A 525 13.82 31.89 -28.40
N CYS A 526 14.85 31.21 -27.91
CA CYS A 526 15.99 30.80 -28.73
C CYS A 526 15.60 29.82 -29.83
N GLU A 527 14.67 28.90 -29.55
CA GLU A 527 14.14 27.98 -30.57
C GLU A 527 13.27 28.70 -31.60
N ALA A 528 12.41 29.61 -31.16
CA ALA A 528 11.51 30.36 -32.04
C ALA A 528 12.23 31.37 -32.94
N PHE A 529 13.18 32.11 -32.38
CA PHE A 529 13.77 33.28 -33.03
C PHE A 529 15.27 33.15 -33.33
N GLY A 530 15.94 32.09 -32.86
CA GLY A 530 17.39 31.89 -32.99
C GLY A 530 18.24 32.84 -32.13
N THR A 531 17.61 33.73 -31.37
CA THR A 531 18.26 34.74 -30.51
C THR A 531 17.31 35.21 -29.41
N HIS A 532 17.84 35.47 -28.22
CA HIS A 532 17.13 36.07 -27.08
C HIS A 532 17.29 37.60 -27.01
N HIS A 533 18.18 38.18 -27.82
CA HIS A 533 18.47 39.62 -27.77
C HIS A 533 17.25 40.46 -28.15
N GLY A 534 16.99 41.49 -27.34
CA GLY A 534 15.84 42.36 -27.43
C GLY A 534 14.55 41.78 -26.84
N VAL A 535 14.56 40.56 -26.29
CA VAL A 535 13.38 39.93 -25.66
C VAL A 535 13.52 40.00 -24.14
N HIS A 536 12.57 40.65 -23.48
CA HIS A 536 12.56 40.85 -22.04
C HIS A 536 11.45 40.01 -21.41
N ILE A 537 11.57 39.63 -20.15
CA ILE A 537 10.50 39.00 -19.37
C ILE A 537 10.26 39.76 -18.07
N ARG A 538 9.00 39.89 -17.68
CA ARG A 538 8.57 40.50 -16.42
C ARG A 538 7.67 39.51 -15.66
N ILE A 539 8.04 39.16 -14.43
CA ILE A 539 7.31 38.22 -13.58
C ILE A 539 7.01 38.88 -12.24
N GLU A 540 5.80 38.67 -11.73
CA GLU A 540 5.37 39.12 -10.41
C GLU A 540 5.60 38.01 -9.37
N LEU A 541 6.07 38.37 -8.18
CA LEU A 541 6.28 37.47 -7.05
C LEU A 541 5.07 37.52 -6.11
N ALA A 542 4.90 36.48 -5.29
CA ALA A 542 3.79 36.37 -4.34
C ALA A 542 3.77 37.51 -3.28
N ASP A 543 4.92 38.15 -3.04
CA ASP A 543 5.04 39.34 -2.18
C ASP A 543 4.66 40.66 -2.88
N GLY A 544 4.16 40.59 -4.13
CA GLY A 544 3.79 41.73 -4.97
C GLY A 544 4.98 42.44 -5.62
N SER A 545 6.22 41.99 -5.38
CA SER A 545 7.40 42.54 -6.06
C SER A 545 7.52 42.01 -7.49
N VAL A 546 8.18 42.77 -8.35
CA VAL A 546 8.30 42.43 -9.79
C VAL A 546 9.76 42.26 -10.16
N VAL A 547 10.08 41.11 -10.77
CA VAL A 547 11.40 40.82 -11.32
C VAL A 547 11.35 40.93 -12.85
N ARG A 548 12.26 41.72 -13.42
CA ARG A 548 12.39 41.89 -14.88
C ARG A 548 13.79 41.48 -15.32
N TRP A 549 13.86 40.57 -16.28
CA TRP A 549 15.11 40.19 -16.95
C TRP A 549 15.14 40.76 -18.37
N ARG A 550 16.20 41.54 -18.66
CA ARG A 550 16.46 42.10 -20.00
C ARG A 550 17.31 41.15 -20.82
N ASP A 551 17.07 41.07 -22.12
CA ASP A 551 17.62 40.06 -23.03
C ASP A 551 17.55 38.63 -22.49
N LEU A 552 16.67 38.35 -21.52
CA LEU A 552 16.71 37.11 -20.73
C LEU A 552 18.13 36.79 -20.16
N GLN A 553 19.02 37.78 -20.08
CA GLN A 553 20.40 37.67 -19.60
C GLN A 553 20.54 38.32 -18.22
N THR A 554 20.77 37.49 -17.20
CA THR A 554 21.68 37.76 -16.07
C THR A 554 21.91 36.49 -15.23
N GLN A 555 23.12 35.92 -15.38
CA GLN A 555 23.89 34.97 -14.55
C GLN A 555 23.15 34.12 -13.49
N PRO A 556 22.67 32.91 -13.84
CA PRO A 556 23.31 31.72 -13.23
C PRO A 556 23.51 30.54 -14.20
N PHE A 557 23.48 30.76 -15.52
CA PHE A 557 23.64 29.67 -16.51
C PHE A 557 25.10 29.22 -16.75
N ALA A 558 26.05 29.69 -15.93
CA ALA A 558 27.44 29.24 -15.97
C ALA A 558 27.54 27.87 -15.27
N GLY A 559 27.20 26.81 -15.99
CA GLY A 559 27.36 25.43 -15.53
C GLY A 559 27.52 24.41 -16.66
N GLN A 560 26.96 24.66 -17.84
CA GLN A 560 27.23 23.85 -19.03
C GLN A 560 27.22 24.77 -20.25
N ALA A 561 28.33 24.79 -21.00
CA ALA A 561 28.41 25.44 -22.29
C ALA A 561 27.45 24.71 -23.25
N ILE A 562 26.22 25.21 -23.37
CA ILE A 562 25.34 24.85 -24.48
C ILE A 562 26.01 25.39 -25.73
N ASP A 563 26.42 24.48 -26.62
CA ASP A 563 27.01 24.80 -27.92
C ASP A 563 26.01 25.63 -28.76
N GLN A 564 26.19 26.95 -28.70
CA GLN A 564 25.36 27.92 -29.41
C GLN A 564 25.54 27.84 -30.93
N GLU A 565 26.66 27.29 -31.43
CA GLU A 565 26.88 27.07 -32.86
C GLU A 565 26.09 25.87 -33.37
N ALA A 566 26.05 24.75 -32.61
CA ALA A 566 25.27 23.57 -32.97
C ALA A 566 23.75 23.85 -33.02
N LYS A 567 23.20 24.61 -32.05
CA LYS A 567 21.78 25.00 -32.09
C LYS A 567 21.47 26.05 -33.16
N ARG A 568 22.39 26.97 -33.46
CA ARG A 568 22.24 27.91 -34.59
C ARG A 568 22.23 27.22 -35.94
N ALA A 569 22.93 26.09 -36.09
CA ALA A 569 22.94 25.28 -37.31
C ALA A 569 21.65 24.45 -37.50
N ASN A 570 21.02 24.01 -36.40
CA ASN A 570 19.79 23.22 -36.40
C ASN A 570 18.49 24.04 -36.34
N CYS A 571 18.55 25.37 -36.50
CA CYS A 571 17.36 26.22 -36.52
C CYS A 571 16.53 25.94 -37.81
N PRO A 572 15.28 25.44 -37.69
CA PRO A 572 14.43 25.09 -38.83
C PRO A 572 14.18 26.29 -39.76
N THR A 573 14.07 27.49 -39.18
CA THR A 573 13.84 28.75 -39.91
C THR A 573 15.00 29.08 -40.85
N ARG A 574 16.25 28.80 -40.45
CA ARG A 574 17.44 29.07 -41.30
C ARG A 574 17.60 28.02 -42.37
N GLN A 575 17.33 26.75 -42.07
CA GLN A 575 17.33 25.67 -43.07
C GLN A 575 16.29 25.93 -44.15
N ARG A 576 15.09 26.41 -43.78
CA ARG A 576 14.04 26.81 -44.72
C ARG A 576 14.43 28.02 -45.56
N LEU A 577 15.03 29.06 -44.96
CA LEU A 577 15.55 30.23 -45.68
C LEU A 577 16.73 29.89 -46.62
N GLU A 578 17.54 28.89 -46.28
CA GLU A 578 18.62 28.38 -47.13
C GLU A 578 18.11 27.51 -48.28
N GLU A 579 17.08 26.69 -48.04
CA GLU A 579 16.36 25.95 -49.09
C GLU A 579 15.66 26.90 -50.06
N GLU A 580 14.96 27.92 -49.55
CA GLU A 580 14.35 28.97 -50.36
C GLU A 580 15.41 29.75 -51.16
N ARG A 581 16.57 30.10 -50.56
CA ARG A 581 17.71 30.72 -51.28
C ARG A 581 18.35 29.84 -52.35
N LYS A 582 18.30 28.52 -52.19
CA LYS A 582 18.78 27.54 -53.18
C LYS A 582 17.78 27.39 -54.33
N GLN A 583 16.48 27.59 -54.09
CA GLN A 583 15.43 27.54 -55.11
C GLN A 583 15.23 28.83 -55.92
N VAL A 584 15.83 29.97 -55.53
CA VAL A 584 15.78 31.21 -56.35
C VAL A 584 16.60 31.07 -57.64
N PRO A 585 16.00 31.25 -58.85
CA PRO A 585 16.71 31.21 -60.12
C PRO A 585 17.85 32.24 -60.21
N ARG A 586 18.98 31.84 -60.81
CA ARG A 586 20.26 32.60 -60.84
C ARG A 586 20.16 34.07 -61.30
N TRP A 587 19.12 34.46 -62.04
CA TRP A 587 18.95 35.83 -62.55
C TRP A 587 18.42 36.84 -61.52
N ARG A 588 17.86 36.41 -60.37
CA ARG A 588 17.45 37.31 -59.27
C ARG A 588 18.53 37.60 -58.24
N LYS A 589 19.72 36.97 -58.33
CA LYS A 589 20.83 37.16 -57.36
C LYS A 589 21.69 38.41 -57.62
N ARG A 590 21.33 39.26 -58.58
CA ARG A 590 22.04 40.51 -58.92
C ARG A 590 21.11 41.70 -59.01
N THR A 591 20.62 42.17 -57.87
CA THR A 591 20.21 43.57 -57.68
C THR A 591 20.21 43.86 -56.19
N GLY A 592 21.13 44.71 -55.74
CA GLY A 592 21.19 45.16 -54.34
C GLY A 592 22.57 45.69 -53.93
N ILE A 593 23.13 46.62 -54.72
CA ILE A 593 24.25 47.48 -54.31
C ILE A 593 23.64 48.84 -53.93
N GLY A 594 23.95 49.30 -52.71
CA GLY A 594 24.16 50.72 -52.36
C GLY A 594 22.95 51.62 -52.18
N ARG A 595 22.49 51.78 -50.92
CA ARG A 595 22.68 52.99 -50.09
C ARG A 595 22.01 52.81 -48.75
#